data_AF-A0A6L9LMJ1-F1
#
_entry.id   AF-A0A6L9LMJ1-F1
#
_cell.length_a   1.000
_cell.length_b   1.000
_cell.length_c   1.000
_cell.angle_alpha   90.00
_cell.angle_beta   90.00
_cell.angle_gamma   90.00
#
_symmetry.space_group_name_H-M   'P 1'
#
loop_
_entity.id
_entity.type
_entity.pdbx_description
1 polymer ?
#
loop_
_entity_poly.entity_id
_entity_poly.type
_entity_poly.pdbx_seq_one_letter_code
_entity_poly.pdbx_strand_id
1 'polypeptide(L)'
;MLAQVSKADSPFKARNTIYVEGLGSGGFYSVNYERLVLLKTTHAFGYRAGASYYGMSPNRANLIGEVFTLLGTGKHHADFGLGLTASKASWGELMPGVQPWDLYAVPRASYRYQKPTGGLMLRAGFTPTFKLTRANATNHGPWGGVAVGYSF
;
A
#
# COMPACT_ATOMS: atom_id res chain seq x y z
N MET A 1 34.62 -3.17 -31.74
CA MET A 1 33.28 -2.56 -31.91
C MET A 1 32.44 -3.04 -30.73
N LEU A 2 32.27 -2.23 -29.68
CA LEU A 2 31.50 -2.60 -28.49
C LEU A 2 30.02 -2.41 -28.80
N ALA A 3 29.24 -3.49 -28.75
CA ALA A 3 27.79 -3.44 -28.96
C ALA A 3 27.15 -2.54 -27.90
N GLN A 4 26.48 -1.48 -28.34
CA GLN A 4 25.56 -0.72 -27.51
C GLN A 4 24.49 -1.68 -26.99
N VAL A 5 24.52 -1.98 -25.69
CA VAL A 5 23.42 -2.66 -25.02
C VAL A 5 22.23 -1.70 -25.07
N SER A 6 21.35 -1.93 -26.04
CA SER A 6 20.06 -1.26 -26.16
C SER A 6 19.36 -1.32 -24.81
N LYS A 7 19.13 -0.15 -24.20
CA LYS A 7 18.38 -0.01 -22.96
C LYS A 7 16.94 -0.38 -23.26
N ALA A 8 16.57 -1.64 -23.01
CA ALA A 8 15.23 -2.13 -23.29
C ALA A 8 14.19 -1.27 -22.54
N ASP A 9 13.23 -0.72 -23.29
CA ASP A 9 12.17 0.09 -22.73
C ASP A 9 11.33 -0.69 -21.72
N SER A 10 10.94 -0.02 -20.64
CA SER A 10 10.07 -0.64 -19.63
C SER A 10 8.68 -0.92 -20.21
N PRO A 11 8.08 -2.10 -19.93
CA PRO A 11 6.73 -2.42 -20.37
C PRO A 11 5.66 -1.57 -19.66
N PHE A 12 5.97 -0.97 -18.51
CA PHE A 12 5.04 -0.17 -17.72
C PHE A 12 4.73 1.18 -18.39
N LYS A 13 3.55 1.27 -19.01
CA LYS A 13 3.00 2.50 -19.58
C LYS A 13 2.00 3.16 -18.64
N ALA A 14 1.12 2.39 -18.01
CA ALA A 14 0.23 2.88 -16.96
C ALA A 14 1.01 3.05 -15.66
N ARG A 15 1.08 4.28 -15.17
CA ARG A 15 1.92 4.64 -14.02
C ARG A 15 1.11 4.96 -12.79
N ASN A 16 -0.16 5.32 -12.94
CA ASN A 16 -1.01 5.71 -11.84
C ASN A 16 -2.03 4.60 -11.61
N THR A 17 -2.44 4.39 -10.37
CA THR A 17 -3.47 3.40 -10.05
C THR A 17 -4.31 3.91 -8.91
N ILE A 18 -5.64 3.83 -9.06
CA ILE A 18 -6.59 4.08 -7.96
C ILE A 18 -7.28 2.76 -7.66
N TYR A 19 -7.41 2.42 -6.38
CA TYR A 19 -8.08 1.19 -5.96
C TYR A 19 -8.69 1.33 -4.58
N VAL A 20 -9.63 0.43 -4.32
CA VAL A 20 -10.13 0.14 -2.97
C VAL A 20 -9.44 -1.11 -2.45
N GLU A 21 -9.10 -1.11 -1.16
CA GLU A 21 -8.47 -2.25 -0.49
C GLU A 21 -9.27 -2.59 0.75
N GLY A 22 -9.63 -3.86 0.91
CA GLY A 22 -10.27 -4.42 2.10
C GLY A 22 -9.25 -5.17 2.95
N LEU A 23 -9.38 -5.09 4.27
CA LEU A 23 -8.55 -5.80 5.25
C LEU A 23 -7.03 -5.56 5.09
N GLY A 24 -6.61 -4.46 4.46
CA GLY A 24 -5.20 -4.16 4.24
C GLY A 24 -4.64 -3.12 5.21
N SER A 25 -3.80 -2.22 4.70
CA SER A 25 -3.08 -1.22 5.50
C SER A 25 -4.01 -0.20 6.16
N GLY A 26 -5.21 0.01 5.61
CA GLY A 26 -6.23 0.90 6.17
C GLY A 26 -7.16 0.28 7.22
N GLY A 27 -6.91 -0.95 7.65
CA GLY A 27 -7.86 -1.71 8.47
C GLY A 27 -8.94 -2.35 7.60
N PHE A 28 -10.23 -2.07 7.86
CA PHE A 28 -11.33 -2.73 7.16
C PHE A 28 -11.44 -2.39 5.68
N TYR A 29 -11.27 -1.11 5.34
CA TYR A 29 -11.23 -0.66 3.96
C TYR A 29 -10.27 0.51 3.82
N SER A 30 -9.90 0.87 2.59
CA SER A 30 -9.24 2.13 2.25
C SER A 30 -9.41 2.46 0.78
N VAL A 31 -9.32 3.74 0.46
CA VAL A 31 -9.14 4.23 -0.90
C VAL A 31 -7.69 4.67 -1.04
N ASN A 32 -7.07 4.31 -2.15
CA ASN A 32 -5.66 4.56 -2.33
C ASN A 32 -5.33 4.99 -3.76
N TYR A 33 -4.24 5.73 -3.86
CA TYR A 33 -3.59 6.12 -5.08
C TYR A 33 -2.13 5.68 -5.07
N GLU A 34 -1.67 5.13 -6.18
CA GLU A 34 -0.28 4.75 -6.39
C GLU A 34 0.29 5.43 -7.63
N ARG A 35 1.60 5.70 -7.59
CA ARG A 35 2.36 6.14 -8.75
C ARG A 35 3.68 5.39 -8.86
N LEU A 36 3.90 4.76 -10.01
CA LEU A 36 5.20 4.23 -10.42
C LEU A 36 6.12 5.38 -10.86
N VAL A 37 7.33 5.43 -10.28
CA VAL A 37 8.32 6.50 -10.50
C VAL A 37 9.58 6.00 -11.19
N LEU A 38 10.08 4.81 -10.82
CA LEU A 38 11.27 4.23 -11.43
C LEU A 38 10.88 2.97 -12.18
N LEU A 39 11.07 2.97 -13.50
CA LEU A 39 10.65 1.89 -14.38
C LEU A 39 11.86 1.20 -14.99
N LYS A 40 11.99 -0.10 -14.73
CA LYS A 40 12.96 -0.97 -15.40
C LYS A 40 12.22 -2.03 -16.22
N THR A 41 12.95 -2.82 -16.97
CA THR A 41 12.38 -3.88 -17.82
C THR A 41 11.64 -4.94 -16.99
N THR A 42 12.19 -5.34 -15.85
CA THR A 42 11.68 -6.43 -15.01
C THR A 42 11.06 -5.99 -13.68
N HIS A 43 11.27 -4.72 -13.30
CA HIS A 43 10.86 -4.19 -12.01
C HIS A 43 10.42 -2.74 -12.10
N ALA A 44 9.48 -2.33 -11.25
CA ALA A 44 9.07 -0.94 -11.12
C ALA A 44 8.98 -0.55 -9.64
N PHE A 45 9.38 0.66 -9.30
CA PHE A 45 9.25 1.21 -7.95
C PHE A 45 8.23 2.35 -7.95
N GLY A 46 7.45 2.43 -6.87
CA GLY A 46 6.40 3.42 -6.72
C GLY A 46 6.20 3.86 -5.28
N TYR A 47 5.30 4.84 -5.12
CA TYR A 47 4.76 5.23 -3.83
C TYR A 47 3.25 5.12 -3.84
N ARG A 48 2.68 4.94 -2.64
CA ARG A 48 1.26 4.89 -2.35
C ARG A 48 0.91 5.96 -1.33
N ALA A 49 -0.21 6.63 -1.56
CA ALA A 49 -0.91 7.40 -0.54
C ALA A 49 -2.36 6.90 -0.45
N GLY A 50 -2.90 6.76 0.75
CA GLY A 50 -4.25 6.28 0.94
C GLY A 50 -4.87 6.76 2.24
N ALA A 51 -6.18 6.57 2.33
CA ALA A 51 -6.92 6.92 3.53
C ALA A 51 -8.07 5.96 3.78
N SER A 52 -8.46 5.84 5.04
CA SER A 52 -9.71 5.21 5.44
C SER A 52 -10.34 5.95 6.60
N TYR A 53 -11.66 5.82 6.71
CA TYR A 53 -12.42 6.36 7.82
C TYR A 53 -13.54 5.38 8.12
N TYR A 54 -13.67 4.89 9.35
CA TYR A 54 -14.85 4.11 9.73
C TYR A 54 -15.43 4.67 11.01
N GLY A 55 -16.73 4.99 10.94
CA GLY A 55 -17.50 5.65 12.01
C GLY A 55 -18.03 4.69 13.08
N MET A 56 -17.35 3.57 13.32
CA MET A 56 -17.71 2.67 14.42
C MET A 56 -17.07 3.19 15.69
N SER A 57 -17.85 3.45 16.74
CA SER A 57 -17.35 4.00 18.00
C SER A 57 -16.19 3.17 18.56
N PRO A 58 -14.98 3.74 18.73
CA PRO A 58 -14.58 5.12 18.40
C PRO A 58 -14.26 5.33 16.92
N ASN A 59 -14.77 6.43 16.34
CA ASN A 59 -14.49 6.82 14.95
C ASN A 59 -12.99 6.79 14.68
N ARG A 60 -12.57 6.12 13.62
CA ARG A 60 -11.14 6.01 13.30
C ARG A 60 -10.84 6.49 11.89
N ALA A 61 -9.85 7.37 11.78
CA ALA A 61 -9.29 7.82 10.51
C ALA A 61 -7.86 7.29 10.38
N ASN A 62 -7.52 6.74 9.21
CA ASN A 62 -6.18 6.25 8.90
C ASN A 62 -5.63 6.98 7.69
N LEU A 63 -4.36 7.39 7.77
CA LEU A 63 -3.56 7.90 6.66
C LEU A 63 -2.45 6.91 6.35
N ILE A 64 -2.31 6.54 5.09
CA ILE A 64 -1.43 5.48 4.62
C ILE A 64 -0.39 6.10 3.70
N GLY A 65 0.88 5.83 3.97
CA GLY A 65 1.99 6.12 3.07
C GLY A 65 2.87 4.88 2.90
N GLU A 66 3.22 4.51 1.68
CA GLU A 66 4.05 3.32 1.42
C GLU A 66 4.95 3.54 0.21
N VAL A 67 6.16 2.98 0.26
CA VAL A 67 7.00 2.76 -0.91
C VAL A 67 6.94 1.29 -1.30
N PHE A 68 6.90 0.99 -2.59
CA PHE A 68 6.72 -0.38 -3.05
C PHE A 68 7.49 -0.68 -4.34
N THR A 69 7.62 -1.97 -4.63
CA THR A 69 8.20 -2.49 -5.85
C THR A 69 7.32 -3.59 -6.44
N LEU A 70 7.22 -3.59 -7.78
CA LEU A 70 6.60 -4.63 -8.57
C LEU A 70 7.70 -5.41 -9.29
N LEU A 71 7.67 -6.74 -9.17
CA LEU A 71 8.56 -7.64 -9.89
C LEU A 71 7.76 -8.45 -10.90
N GLY A 72 8.14 -8.36 -12.18
CA GLY A 72 7.44 -9.00 -13.30
C GLY A 72 7.45 -8.12 -14.55
N THR A 73 7.31 -8.75 -15.71
CA THR A 73 7.30 -8.09 -17.03
C THR A 73 5.93 -8.09 -17.71
N GLY A 74 5.05 -9.00 -17.28
CA GLY A 74 3.74 -9.24 -17.88
C GLY A 74 2.60 -8.68 -17.05
N LYS A 75 1.46 -9.39 -17.01
CA LYS A 75 0.27 -8.98 -16.25
C LYS A 75 0.29 -9.41 -14.77
N HIS A 76 1.27 -10.20 -14.36
CA HIS A 76 1.36 -10.80 -13.03
C HIS A 76 2.65 -10.35 -12.36
N HIS A 77 2.54 -9.90 -11.12
CA HIS A 77 3.64 -9.30 -10.38
C HIS A 77 3.69 -9.82 -8.94
N ALA A 78 4.91 -10.03 -8.46
CA ALA A 78 5.15 -10.00 -7.02
C ALA A 78 5.24 -8.53 -6.59
N ASP A 79 4.49 -8.14 -5.58
CA ASP A 79 4.34 -6.76 -5.12
C ASP A 79 4.74 -6.69 -3.64
N PHE A 80 5.82 -5.97 -3.35
CA PHE A 80 6.39 -5.80 -2.01
C PHE A 80 6.37 -4.34 -1.60
N GLY A 81 5.96 -4.06 -0.38
CA GLY A 81 5.84 -2.70 0.14
C GLY A 81 6.38 -2.55 1.56
N LEU A 82 6.80 -1.34 1.89
CA LEU A 82 7.08 -0.93 3.26
C LEU A 82 6.34 0.39 3.53
N GLY A 83 5.31 0.31 4.36
CA GLY A 83 4.42 1.42 4.63
C GLY A 83 4.35 1.83 6.09
N LEU A 84 3.84 3.04 6.29
CA LEU A 84 3.41 3.59 7.56
C LEU A 84 1.92 3.91 7.49
N THR A 85 1.20 3.57 8.55
CA THR A 85 -0.20 4.00 8.73
C THR A 85 -0.32 4.82 10.01
N ALA A 86 -0.72 6.07 9.88
CA ALA A 86 -1.06 6.95 10.99
C ALA A 86 -2.56 6.83 11.27
N SER A 87 -2.92 6.41 12.48
CA SER A 87 -4.29 6.16 12.91
C SER A 87 -4.69 7.12 14.03
N LYS A 88 -5.77 7.86 13.84
CA LYS A 88 -6.39 8.69 14.88
C LYS A 88 -7.71 8.07 15.31
N ALA A 89 -7.80 7.73 16.60
CA ALA A 89 -9.07 7.37 17.23
C ALA A 89 -9.72 8.64 17.78
N SER A 90 -10.86 9.02 17.22
CA SER A 90 -11.77 9.99 17.80
C SER A 90 -12.70 9.25 18.76
N TRP A 91 -12.19 8.94 19.95
CA TRP A 91 -13.07 9.09 21.11
C TRP A 91 -13.44 10.56 21.10
N GLY A 92 -14.74 10.90 21.12
CA GLY A 92 -15.14 12.30 21.28
C GLY A 92 -14.26 12.92 22.37
N GLU A 93 -13.64 14.06 22.05
CA GLU A 93 -12.82 14.89 22.94
C GLU A 93 -12.98 14.47 24.40
N LEU A 94 -11.95 13.94 25.08
CA LEU A 94 -11.78 13.83 26.54
C LEU A 94 -10.87 12.63 26.90
N MET A 95 -9.55 12.85 26.91
CA MET A 95 -8.64 12.42 27.98
C MET A 95 -7.30 13.15 27.76
N PRO A 96 -6.92 14.12 28.61
CA PRO A 96 -5.59 14.73 28.57
C PRO A 96 -4.51 13.64 28.70
N GLY A 97 -3.59 13.56 27.74
CA GLY A 97 -2.46 12.61 27.78
C GLY A 97 -2.53 11.42 26.81
N VAL A 98 -3.60 11.28 26.01
CA VAL A 98 -3.63 10.27 24.94
C VAL A 98 -2.90 10.81 23.69
N GLN A 99 -1.83 10.13 23.28
CA GLN A 99 -1.13 10.38 22.01
C GLN A 99 -2.15 10.50 20.86
N PRO A 100 -2.15 11.61 20.10
CA PRO A 100 -3.21 11.89 19.13
C PRO A 100 -3.19 10.97 17.91
N TRP A 101 -2.06 10.31 17.65
CA TRP A 101 -1.85 9.41 16.53
C TRP A 101 -1.10 8.15 16.98
N ASP A 102 -1.67 7.00 16.66
CA ASP A 102 -0.94 5.73 16.68
C ASP A 102 -0.26 5.54 15.31
N LEU A 103 1.02 5.24 15.32
CA LEU A 103 1.76 4.92 14.09
C LEU A 103 1.97 3.42 13.98
N TYR A 104 1.76 2.86 12.79
CA TYR A 104 1.96 1.46 12.47
C TYR A 104 2.94 1.31 11.32
N ALA A 105 3.93 0.43 11.45
CA ALA A 105 4.67 -0.09 10.30
C ALA A 105 3.88 -1.24 9.66
N VAL A 106 3.79 -1.22 8.33
CA VAL A 106 3.03 -2.18 7.54
C VAL A 106 3.89 -2.64 6.37
N PRO A 107 4.81 -3.61 6.57
CA PRO A 107 5.41 -4.29 5.44
C PRO A 107 4.35 -5.12 4.71
N ARG A 108 4.56 -5.35 3.42
CA ARG A 108 3.60 -6.03 2.55
C ARG A 108 4.31 -6.96 1.58
N ALA A 109 3.75 -8.15 1.42
CA ALA A 109 4.11 -9.09 0.38
C ALA A 109 2.83 -9.61 -0.27
N SER A 110 2.68 -9.42 -1.57
CA SER A 110 1.42 -9.66 -2.27
C SER A 110 1.62 -10.15 -3.69
N TYR A 111 0.61 -10.82 -4.20
CA TYR A 111 0.45 -11.10 -5.61
C TYR A 111 -0.46 -10.03 -6.22
N ARG A 112 -0.05 -9.49 -7.37
CA ARG A 112 -0.79 -8.46 -8.10
C ARG A 112 -0.98 -8.84 -9.56
N TYR A 113 -2.23 -8.83 -10.00
CA TYR A 113 -2.58 -8.77 -11.41
C TYR A 113 -2.72 -7.30 -11.83
N GLN A 114 -1.98 -6.88 -12.85
CA GLN A 114 -2.12 -5.57 -13.49
C GLN A 114 -1.43 -5.63 -14.85
N LYS A 115 -2.11 -5.28 -15.94
CA LYS A 115 -1.43 -5.14 -17.23
C LYS A 115 -0.49 -3.92 -17.20
N PRO A 116 0.74 -4.00 -17.72
CA PRO A 116 1.65 -2.85 -17.75
C PRO A 116 1.10 -1.65 -18.55
N THR A 117 0.16 -1.90 -19.46
CA THR A 117 -0.53 -0.89 -20.27
C THR A 117 -1.78 -0.28 -19.61
N GLY A 118 -2.18 -0.74 -18.43
CA GLY A 118 -3.33 -0.22 -17.69
C GLY A 118 -4.57 -1.12 -17.73
N GLY A 119 -5.65 -0.64 -17.13
CA GLY A 119 -6.89 -1.36 -16.93
C GLY A 119 -7.02 -1.97 -15.53
N LEU A 120 -7.70 -3.12 -15.44
CA LEU A 120 -7.98 -3.79 -14.17
C LEU A 120 -6.72 -4.11 -13.37
N MET A 121 -6.76 -3.77 -12.08
CA MET A 121 -5.80 -4.20 -11.07
C MET A 121 -6.53 -5.05 -10.02
N LEU A 122 -5.97 -6.23 -9.72
CA LEU A 122 -6.38 -7.08 -8.59
C LEU A 122 -5.16 -7.39 -7.75
N ARG A 123 -5.35 -7.46 -6.43
CA ARG A 123 -4.26 -7.79 -5.52
C ARG A 123 -4.74 -8.56 -4.31
N ALA A 124 -3.93 -9.50 -3.85
CA ALA A 124 -4.12 -10.17 -2.58
C ALA A 124 -2.76 -10.40 -1.91
N GLY A 125 -2.67 -10.21 -0.61
CA GLY A 125 -1.41 -10.46 0.07
C GLY A 125 -1.42 -10.27 1.57
N PHE A 126 -0.25 -10.54 2.14
CA PHE A 126 0.04 -10.45 3.55
C PHE A 126 0.53 -9.05 3.91
N THR A 127 -0.07 -8.44 4.94
CA THR A 127 0.16 -7.05 5.37
C THR A 127 0.25 -6.96 6.90
N PRO A 128 1.21 -7.63 7.54
CA PRO A 128 1.31 -7.61 9.00
C PRO A 128 1.49 -6.17 9.50
N THR A 129 0.89 -5.86 10.64
CA THR A 129 0.91 -4.52 11.22
C THR A 129 1.68 -4.51 12.53
N PHE A 130 2.59 -3.55 12.70
CA PHE A 130 3.39 -3.38 13.91
C PHE A 130 3.18 -1.99 14.48
N LYS A 131 2.58 -1.88 15.67
CA LYS A 131 2.43 -0.60 16.34
C LYS A 131 3.79 -0.06 16.80
N LEU A 132 4.12 1.17 16.40
CA LEU A 132 5.37 1.85 16.75
C LEU A 132 5.21 2.76 17.97
N THR A 133 4.00 3.28 18.22
CA THR A 133 3.72 4.20 19.34
C THR A 133 3.24 3.40 20.56
N ARG A 134 4.17 3.05 21.48
CA ARG A 134 4.01 2.51 22.87
C ARG A 134 4.88 1.25 23.11
N ALA A 135 5.52 1.20 24.29
CA ALA A 135 6.43 0.11 24.72
C ALA A 135 5.76 -1.25 24.97
N ASN A 136 4.43 -1.30 25.12
CA ASN A 136 3.68 -2.55 25.24
C ASN A 136 3.09 -2.94 23.89
N ALA A 137 3.88 -3.70 23.14
CA ALA A 137 3.56 -4.26 21.84
C ALA A 137 2.58 -5.43 21.98
N THR A 138 1.26 -5.18 22.09
CA THR A 138 0.24 -6.26 22.07
C THR A 138 -0.66 -6.22 20.83
N ASN A 139 -0.57 -5.19 19.99
CA ASN A 139 -1.30 -5.10 18.72
C ASN A 139 -0.37 -5.36 17.53
N HIS A 140 0.01 -6.61 17.37
CA HIS A 140 0.64 -7.14 16.17
C HIS A 140 0.01 -8.49 15.87
N GLY A 141 -0.30 -8.74 14.60
CA GLY A 141 -0.96 -9.97 14.20
C GLY A 141 -0.84 -10.17 12.70
N PRO A 142 -0.96 -11.43 12.23
CA PRO A 142 -1.08 -11.68 10.81
C PRO A 142 -2.32 -10.97 10.28
N TRP A 143 -2.15 -10.23 9.21
CA TRP A 143 -3.22 -9.49 8.54
C TRP A 143 -3.04 -9.64 7.03
N GLY A 144 -4.10 -9.47 6.26
CA GLY A 144 -4.02 -9.66 4.83
C GLY A 144 -5.11 -8.91 4.10
N GLY A 145 -4.74 -8.29 3.00
CA GLY A 145 -5.63 -7.43 2.24
C GLY A 145 -5.91 -7.94 0.84
N VAL A 146 -7.08 -7.60 0.34
CA VAL A 146 -7.47 -7.75 -1.07
C VAL A 146 -7.80 -6.38 -1.65
N ALA A 147 -7.47 -6.16 -2.92
CA ALA A 147 -7.74 -4.90 -3.59
C ALA A 147 -8.25 -5.10 -5.02
N VAL A 148 -9.10 -4.17 -5.45
CA VAL A 148 -9.57 -4.03 -6.82
C VAL A 148 -9.49 -2.57 -7.23
N GLY A 149 -8.99 -2.32 -8.45
CA GLY A 149 -8.96 -0.97 -8.98
C GLY A 149 -8.53 -0.90 -10.44
N TYR A 150 -8.03 0.28 -10.81
CA TYR A 150 -7.80 0.67 -12.19
C TYR A 150 -6.49 1.43 -12.35
N SER A 151 -5.67 0.98 -13.31
CA SER A 151 -4.38 1.56 -13.65
C SER A 151 -4.44 2.34 -14.97
N PHE A 152 -3.80 3.50 -15.03
CA PHE A 152 -3.77 4.40 -16.19
C PHE A 152 -2.45 5.15 -16.35
#